data_AF-A0A535LWF8-F1
#
_entry.id   AF-A0A535LWF8-F1
#
_cell.length_a   1.000
_cell.length_b   1.000
_cell.length_c   1.000
_cell.angle_alpha   90.00
_cell.angle_beta   90.00
_cell.angle_gamma   90.00
#
_symmetry.space_group_name_H-M   'P 1'
#
loop_
_entity.id
_entity.type
_entity.pdbx_description
1 polymer ?
#
loop_
_entity_poly.entity_id
_entity_poly.type
_entity_poly.pdbx_seq_one_letter_code
_entity_poly.pdbx_strand_id
1 'polypeptide(L)'
;MSLSRSLPVLAAALGAVLVSACGSGGSPSASHPAGEASKTAAQILADAQAALGAAGSFRIRFSGTSTTDGPMTLDLVVSSGGVKGSMTDQGVTAQVIVAAGQAYIQGRAFFAKTAGADAAAVIGDRWVQLPAGQSFGFDGFNNPKTVALCLLSVHGTLVKGGTSSFQGQPTVQVLDRADIPGDAPGTVDVATTGPAYPLHLVQTGAATPGQ
;
A
#
# COMPACT_ATOMS: atom_id res chain seq x y z
N MET A 1 30.13 22.33 68.18
CA MET A 1 30.94 21.23 67.59
C MET A 1 30.74 21.27 66.08
N SER A 2 31.86 21.34 65.33
CA SER A 2 32.05 21.37 63.86
C SER A 2 31.34 22.45 63.04
N LEU A 3 32.00 23.55 62.65
CA LEU A 3 33.02 23.75 61.58
C LEU A 3 32.43 23.99 60.17
N SER A 4 32.28 25.29 59.90
CA SER A 4 32.43 26.04 58.65
C SER A 4 32.93 25.32 57.39
N ARG A 5 32.26 25.58 56.25
CA ARG A 5 32.88 25.58 54.92
C ARG A 5 32.35 26.75 54.07
N SER A 6 33.31 27.50 53.55
CA SER A 6 33.22 28.83 52.94
C SER A 6 32.74 28.82 51.49
N LEU A 7 32.03 29.88 51.08
CA LEU A 7 31.73 30.24 49.68
C LEU A 7 32.98 30.72 48.94
N PRO A 8 32.95 30.68 47.59
CA PRO A 8 33.44 31.81 46.81
C PRO A 8 32.38 32.38 45.86
N VAL A 9 32.37 33.71 45.83
CA VAL A 9 31.67 34.63 44.94
C VAL A 9 32.40 34.73 43.60
N LEU A 10 31.68 34.74 42.48
CA LEU A 10 31.98 35.43 41.20
C LEU A 10 30.84 35.10 40.22
N ALA A 11 30.31 35.93 39.33
CA ALA A 11 30.21 37.36 39.08
C ALA A 11 29.31 37.43 37.82
N ALA A 12 28.44 38.44 37.76
CA ALA A 12 27.49 38.65 36.66
C ALA A 12 28.12 39.32 35.43
N ALA A 13 27.57 39.04 34.23
CA ALA A 13 27.43 39.96 33.07
C ALA A 13 26.67 39.19 31.95
N LEU A 14 25.39 39.43 31.69
CA LEU A 14 24.79 40.49 30.85
C LEU A 14 25.45 40.73 29.47
N GLY A 15 24.73 40.33 28.41
CA GLY A 15 24.54 41.12 27.18
C GLY A 15 25.38 40.77 25.94
N ALA A 16 24.70 40.38 24.85
CA ALA A 16 24.69 41.13 23.58
C ALA A 16 23.94 40.37 22.48
N VAL A 17 22.88 41.01 21.95
CA VAL A 17 22.26 40.72 20.66
C VAL A 17 23.26 41.09 19.56
N LEU A 18 23.47 40.22 18.58
CA LEU A 18 24.05 40.58 17.29
C LEU A 18 23.24 39.97 16.15
N VAL A 19 22.56 40.86 15.42
CA VAL A 19 22.06 40.64 14.06
C VAL A 19 23.24 40.79 13.11
N SER A 20 23.53 39.75 12.34
CA SER A 20 24.41 39.70 11.17
C SER A 20 23.97 38.49 10.36
N ALA A 21 23.96 38.41 9.04
CA ALA A 21 24.11 39.30 7.92
C ALA A 21 23.78 38.41 6.69
N CYS A 22 23.33 39.00 5.58
CA CYS A 22 23.18 38.30 4.31
C CYS A 22 24.50 37.62 3.91
N GLY A 23 24.46 36.31 3.63
CA GLY A 23 25.61 35.52 3.25
C GLY A 23 25.23 34.50 2.19
N SER A 24 25.28 34.92 0.92
CA SER A 24 25.34 34.04 -0.25
C SER A 24 26.61 33.19 -0.17
N GLY A 25 26.47 31.96 0.30
CA GLY A 25 27.53 30.95 0.31
C GLY A 25 27.03 29.71 -0.41
N GLY A 26 27.20 29.68 -1.73
CA GLY A 26 26.99 28.48 -2.53
C GLY A 26 27.96 27.40 -2.06
N SER A 27 27.46 26.48 -1.25
CA SER A 27 28.08 25.18 -1.08
C SER A 27 27.82 24.38 -2.36
N PRO A 28 28.80 23.62 -2.89
CA PRO A 28 28.53 22.73 -4.00
C PRO A 28 27.45 21.77 -3.50
N SER A 29 26.24 21.87 -4.09
CA SER A 29 25.21 20.88 -3.88
C SER A 29 25.86 19.54 -4.18
N ALA A 30 26.11 18.75 -3.13
CA ALA A 30 26.19 17.32 -3.26
C ALA A 30 24.97 16.97 -4.10
N SER A 31 25.20 16.48 -5.31
CA SER A 31 24.12 16.08 -6.21
C SER A 31 23.23 15.14 -5.41
N HIS A 32 22.08 15.64 -4.95
CA HIS A 32 21.05 14.78 -4.41
C HIS A 32 20.86 13.68 -5.46
N PRO A 33 20.87 12.39 -5.07
CA PRO A 33 20.42 11.35 -5.98
C PRO A 33 19.11 11.86 -6.57
N ALA A 34 19.07 11.97 -7.90
CA ALA A 34 17.92 12.58 -8.54
C ALA A 34 16.68 11.81 -8.06
N GLY A 35 15.67 12.53 -7.54
CA GLY A 35 14.53 11.91 -6.84
C GLY A 35 13.78 10.94 -7.74
N GLU A 36 12.87 10.14 -7.18
CA GLU A 36 12.12 9.09 -7.89
C GLU A 36 11.57 9.55 -9.26
N ALA A 37 11.04 10.77 -9.31
CA ALA A 37 10.51 11.41 -10.51
C ALA A 37 11.53 11.63 -11.65
N SER A 38 12.83 11.42 -11.43
CA SER A 38 13.89 11.54 -12.45
C SER A 38 14.24 10.22 -13.13
N LYS A 39 13.87 9.08 -12.52
CA LYS A 39 14.19 7.72 -12.99
C LYS A 39 13.38 7.32 -14.23
N THR A 40 13.77 6.23 -14.89
CA THR A 40 12.99 5.66 -16.00
C THR A 40 11.71 4.98 -15.50
N ALA A 41 10.74 4.73 -16.38
CA ALA A 41 9.48 4.05 -16.01
C ALA A 41 9.72 2.68 -15.33
N ALA A 42 10.64 1.89 -15.90
CA ALA A 42 11.00 0.58 -15.37
C ALA A 42 11.68 0.66 -14.00
N GLN A 43 12.56 1.65 -13.79
CA GLN A 43 13.18 1.88 -12.48
C GLN A 43 12.12 2.27 -11.43
N ILE A 44 11.20 3.17 -11.78
CA ILE A 44 10.13 3.61 -10.88
C ILE A 44 9.24 2.43 -10.47
N LEU A 45 8.83 1.60 -11.42
CA LEU A 45 7.99 0.44 -11.12
C LEU A 45 8.73 -0.61 -10.28
N ALA A 46 10.02 -0.84 -10.57
CA ALA A 46 10.86 -1.77 -9.79
C ALA A 46 11.05 -1.29 -8.34
N ASP A 47 11.30 0.01 -8.15
CA ASP A 47 11.42 0.62 -6.83
C ASP A 47 10.09 0.56 -6.07
N ALA A 48 8.96 0.72 -6.77
CA ALA A 48 7.63 0.55 -6.17
C ALA A 48 7.33 -0.88 -5.74
N GLN A 49 7.67 -1.86 -6.56
CA GLN A 49 7.56 -3.27 -6.20
C GLN A 49 8.43 -3.60 -4.99
N ALA A 50 9.68 -3.11 -4.95
CA ALA A 50 10.58 -3.31 -3.83
C ALA A 50 10.07 -2.65 -2.55
N ALA A 51 9.61 -1.39 -2.63
CA ALA A 51 9.09 -0.65 -1.48
C ALA A 51 7.85 -1.34 -0.89
N LEU A 52 6.88 -1.72 -1.72
CA LEU A 52 5.68 -2.42 -1.27
C LEU A 52 6.02 -3.79 -0.68
N GLY A 53 6.91 -4.55 -1.32
CA GLY A 53 7.33 -5.87 -0.84
C GLY A 53 8.14 -5.83 0.47
N ALA A 54 8.77 -4.70 0.79
CA ALA A 54 9.49 -4.48 2.04
C ALA A 54 8.61 -3.90 3.17
N ALA A 55 7.37 -3.50 2.88
CA ALA A 55 6.46 -2.95 3.88
C ALA A 55 6.08 -4.03 4.90
N GLY A 56 6.12 -3.70 6.20
CA GLY A 56 5.69 -4.62 7.26
C GLY A 56 4.18 -4.91 7.22
N SER A 57 3.38 -3.91 6.84
CA SER A 57 1.95 -4.02 6.59
C SER A 57 1.45 -2.84 5.75
N PHE A 58 0.35 -3.02 5.05
CA PHE A 58 -0.34 -1.94 4.34
C PHE A 58 -1.83 -2.23 4.19
N ARG A 59 -2.59 -1.20 3.83
CA ARG A 59 -4.02 -1.31 3.56
C ARG A 59 -4.27 -1.24 2.06
N ILE A 60 -5.05 -2.16 1.53
CA ILE A 60 -5.55 -2.15 0.15
C ILE A 60 -7.01 -1.75 0.19
N ARG A 61 -7.38 -0.80 -0.67
CA ARG A 61 -8.77 -0.55 -1.04
C ARG A 61 -8.91 -0.82 -2.53
N PHE A 62 -9.78 -1.75 -2.86
CA PHE A 62 -10.04 -2.16 -4.23
C PHE A 62 -11.52 -1.99 -4.55
N SER A 63 -11.78 -1.53 -5.77
CA SER A 63 -13.10 -1.52 -6.37
C SER A 63 -12.95 -1.94 -7.82
N GLY A 64 -13.70 -2.94 -8.25
CA GLY A 64 -13.65 -3.42 -9.62
C GLY A 64 -14.87 -4.27 -9.94
N THR A 65 -14.90 -4.78 -11.18
CA THR A 65 -15.98 -5.65 -11.65
C THR A 65 -15.35 -6.91 -12.23
N SER A 66 -15.64 -8.06 -11.63
CA SER A 66 -15.34 -9.36 -12.23
C SER A 66 -16.27 -9.58 -13.42
N THR A 67 -15.74 -10.10 -14.51
CA THR A 67 -16.54 -10.49 -15.69
C THR A 67 -17.48 -11.65 -15.37
N THR A 68 -17.17 -12.45 -14.35
CA THR A 68 -17.97 -13.61 -13.92
C THR A 68 -18.87 -13.28 -12.74
N ASP A 69 -18.35 -12.54 -11.75
CA ASP A 69 -19.01 -12.39 -10.44
C ASP A 69 -19.68 -11.03 -10.25
N GLY A 70 -19.41 -10.07 -11.14
CA GLY A 70 -19.95 -8.71 -11.08
C GLY A 70 -19.12 -7.78 -10.17
N PRO A 71 -19.73 -6.69 -9.67
CA PRO A 71 -19.00 -5.67 -8.92
C PRO A 71 -18.55 -6.20 -7.56
N MET A 72 -17.30 -5.90 -7.22
CA MET A 72 -16.68 -6.29 -5.97
C MET A 72 -15.86 -5.15 -5.37
N THR A 73 -15.81 -5.10 -4.05
CA THR A 73 -14.93 -4.18 -3.32
C THR A 73 -14.20 -4.92 -2.22
N LEU A 74 -12.94 -4.57 -2.01
CA LEU A 74 -12.12 -5.07 -0.91
C LEU A 74 -11.61 -3.91 -0.07
N ASP A 75 -11.56 -4.11 1.22
CA ASP A 75 -10.83 -3.24 2.15
C ASP A 75 -10.05 -4.13 3.12
N LEU A 76 -8.75 -4.28 2.87
CA LEU A 76 -7.91 -5.28 3.49
C LEU A 76 -6.69 -4.64 4.14
N VAL A 77 -6.27 -5.19 5.28
CA VAL A 77 -4.95 -4.96 5.86
C VAL A 77 -4.12 -6.20 5.62
N VAL A 78 -3.04 -6.03 4.86
CA VAL A 78 -2.06 -7.06 4.53
C VAL A 78 -0.85 -6.90 5.44
N SER A 79 -0.33 -8.02 5.92
CA SER A 79 0.87 -8.09 6.73
C SER A 79 1.60 -9.40 6.47
N SER A 80 2.84 -9.51 6.95
CA SER A 80 3.56 -10.78 6.95
C SER A 80 2.80 -11.81 7.79
N GLY A 81 2.29 -12.87 7.14
CA GLY A 81 1.63 -13.98 7.82
C GLY A 81 0.10 -13.89 7.86
N GLY A 82 -0.50 -12.88 7.24
CA GLY A 82 -1.95 -12.83 7.14
C GLY A 82 -2.56 -11.57 6.53
N VAL A 83 -3.84 -11.69 6.24
CA VAL A 83 -4.72 -10.61 5.78
C VAL A 83 -5.97 -10.58 6.65
N LYS A 84 -6.49 -9.38 6.88
CA LYS A 84 -7.82 -9.20 7.48
C LYS A 84 -8.55 -8.04 6.84
N GLY A 85 -9.87 -8.07 6.86
CA GLY A 85 -10.67 -6.94 6.41
C GLY A 85 -12.04 -7.36 5.93
N SER A 86 -12.58 -6.61 4.98
CA SER A 86 -13.89 -6.87 4.41
C SER A 86 -13.84 -7.05 2.91
N MET A 87 -14.70 -7.94 2.41
CA MET A 87 -15.07 -8.01 1.00
C MET A 87 -16.57 -7.76 0.86
N THR A 88 -16.95 -7.05 -0.19
CA THR A 88 -18.32 -6.98 -0.65
C THR A 88 -18.38 -7.58 -2.03
N ASP A 89 -19.21 -8.60 -2.18
CA ASP A 89 -19.46 -9.27 -3.44
C ASP A 89 -20.96 -9.33 -3.68
N GLN A 90 -21.39 -8.99 -4.89
CA GLN A 90 -22.80 -8.95 -5.29
C GLN A 90 -23.73 -8.31 -4.23
N GLY A 91 -23.29 -7.21 -3.61
CA GLY A 91 -24.06 -6.44 -2.64
C GLY A 91 -24.12 -7.01 -1.21
N VAL A 92 -23.45 -8.12 -0.90
CA VAL A 92 -23.32 -8.63 0.47
C VAL A 92 -21.89 -8.53 0.96
N THR A 93 -21.73 -8.07 2.20
CA THR A 93 -20.41 -7.90 2.82
C THR A 93 -20.09 -9.06 3.77
N ALA A 94 -18.84 -9.51 3.72
CA ALA A 94 -18.27 -10.45 4.67
C ALA A 94 -16.97 -9.89 5.24
N GLN A 95 -16.69 -10.22 6.50
CA GLN A 95 -15.38 -10.06 7.09
C GLN A 95 -14.54 -11.30 6.82
N VAL A 96 -13.25 -11.11 6.56
CA VAL A 96 -12.29 -12.15 6.22
C VAL A 96 -11.07 -12.03 7.12
N ILE A 97 -10.56 -13.17 7.57
CA ILE A 97 -9.25 -13.30 8.21
C ILE A 97 -8.55 -14.50 7.57
N VAL A 98 -7.32 -14.32 7.12
CA VAL A 98 -6.39 -15.41 6.82
C VAL A 98 -5.18 -15.26 7.72
N ALA A 99 -4.90 -16.25 8.55
CA ALA A 99 -3.76 -16.27 9.45
C ALA A 99 -3.36 -17.71 9.75
N ALA A 100 -2.05 -17.96 9.89
CA ALA A 100 -1.51 -19.29 10.21
C ALA A 100 -2.04 -20.42 9.27
N GLY A 101 -2.22 -20.12 7.98
CA GLY A 101 -2.74 -21.08 6.99
C GLY A 101 -4.22 -21.43 7.14
N GLN A 102 -4.95 -20.70 7.98
CA GLN A 102 -6.39 -20.88 8.18
C GLN A 102 -7.14 -19.63 7.73
N ALA A 103 -8.27 -19.85 7.06
CA ALA A 103 -9.15 -18.78 6.61
C ALA A 103 -10.48 -18.82 7.37
N TYR A 104 -10.98 -17.65 7.71
CA TYR A 104 -12.21 -17.46 8.46
C TYR A 104 -13.07 -16.42 7.77
N ILE A 105 -14.38 -16.66 7.75
CA ILE A 105 -15.37 -15.74 7.21
C ILE A 105 -16.45 -15.48 8.26
N GLN A 106 -16.89 -14.23 8.35
CA GLN A 106 -18.04 -13.83 9.14
C GLN A 106 -18.94 -12.93 8.30
N GLY A 107 -20.23 -13.26 8.26
CA GLY A 107 -21.22 -12.45 7.54
C GLY A 107 -22.50 -13.22 7.30
N ARG A 108 -23.53 -12.96 8.10
CA ARG A 108 -24.82 -13.65 7.97
C ARG A 108 -25.45 -13.49 6.59
N ALA A 109 -25.43 -12.27 6.04
CA ALA A 109 -25.96 -11.98 4.70
C ALA A 109 -25.14 -12.70 3.61
N PHE A 110 -23.82 -12.78 3.78
CA PHE A 110 -22.96 -13.54 2.89
C PHE A 110 -23.32 -15.02 2.90
N PHE A 111 -23.44 -15.66 4.08
CA PHE A 111 -23.86 -17.07 4.16
C PHE A 111 -25.29 -17.30 3.68
N ALA A 112 -26.22 -16.36 3.90
CA ALA A 112 -27.57 -16.48 3.38
C ALA A 112 -27.58 -16.55 1.85
N LYS A 113 -26.66 -15.83 1.21
CA LYS A 113 -26.50 -15.79 -0.23
C LYS A 113 -25.73 -16.99 -0.79
N THR A 114 -24.67 -17.44 -0.13
CA THR A 114 -23.77 -18.49 -0.66
C THR A 114 -24.09 -19.90 -0.18
N ALA A 115 -24.71 -20.04 1.00
CA ALA A 115 -25.02 -21.33 1.64
C ALA A 115 -26.50 -21.50 1.99
N GLY A 116 -27.34 -20.48 1.80
CA GLY A 116 -28.78 -20.50 2.04
C GLY A 116 -29.20 -20.02 3.44
N ALA A 117 -30.51 -19.74 3.58
CA ALA A 117 -31.08 -19.10 4.77
C ALA A 117 -30.94 -19.93 6.05
N ASP A 118 -31.11 -21.26 5.96
CA ASP A 118 -31.03 -22.15 7.11
C ASP A 118 -29.60 -22.20 7.69
N ALA A 119 -28.60 -22.33 6.80
CA ALA A 119 -27.19 -22.27 7.20
C ALA A 119 -26.87 -20.92 7.86
N ALA A 120 -27.33 -19.82 7.28
CA ALA A 120 -27.14 -18.48 7.84
C ALA A 120 -27.83 -18.29 9.19
N ALA A 121 -29.00 -18.91 9.41
CA ALA A 121 -29.70 -18.87 10.69
C ALA A 121 -28.94 -19.62 11.78
N VAL A 122 -28.33 -20.76 11.45
CA VAL A 122 -27.51 -21.55 12.38
C VAL A 122 -26.19 -20.84 12.70
N ILE A 123 -25.48 -20.33 11.67
CA ILE A 123 -24.19 -19.65 11.82
C ILE A 123 -24.37 -18.33 12.59
N GLY A 124 -25.38 -17.54 12.22
CA GLY A 124 -25.60 -16.21 12.76
C GLY A 124 -24.42 -15.28 12.46
N ASP A 125 -23.93 -14.58 13.48
CA ASP A 125 -22.80 -13.65 13.39
C ASP A 125 -21.48 -14.30 13.83
N ARG A 126 -21.34 -15.62 13.73
CA ARG A 126 -20.11 -16.31 14.13
C ARG A 126 -19.08 -16.34 13.00
N TRP A 127 -17.81 -16.44 13.38
CA TRP A 127 -16.75 -16.80 12.44
C TRP A 127 -16.86 -18.28 12.08
N VAL A 128 -16.80 -18.56 10.78
CA VAL A 128 -16.73 -19.91 10.23
C VAL A 128 -15.33 -20.13 9.71
N GLN A 129 -14.66 -21.14 10.23
CA GLN A 129 -13.39 -21.62 9.68
C GLN A 129 -13.66 -22.37 8.38
N LEU A 130 -12.89 -22.06 7.34
CA LEU A 130 -12.99 -22.75 6.07
C LEU A 130 -12.19 -24.06 6.09
N PRO A 131 -12.57 -25.05 5.27
CA PRO A 131 -11.75 -26.24 5.06
C PRO A 131 -10.31 -25.89 4.69
N ALA A 132 -9.36 -26.72 5.11
CA ALA A 132 -7.94 -26.52 4.78
C ALA A 132 -7.75 -26.39 3.26
N GLY A 133 -6.95 -25.40 2.85
CA GLY A 133 -6.71 -25.10 1.43
C GLY A 133 -7.80 -24.25 0.75
N GLN A 134 -8.84 -23.82 1.48
CA GLN A 134 -9.82 -22.85 0.99
C GLN A 134 -9.64 -21.48 1.63
N SER A 135 -9.54 -20.45 0.80
CA SER A 135 -9.35 -19.06 1.24
C SER A 135 -10.12 -18.03 0.44
N PHE A 136 -10.97 -18.44 -0.52
CA PHE A 136 -11.62 -17.53 -1.47
C PHE A 136 -10.65 -16.58 -2.19
N GLY A 137 -9.44 -17.06 -2.51
CA GLY A 137 -8.43 -16.27 -3.21
C GLY A 137 -7.63 -15.32 -2.31
N PHE A 138 -7.89 -15.30 -1.00
CA PHE A 138 -7.16 -14.44 -0.05
C PHE A 138 -5.75 -14.95 0.28
N ASP A 139 -5.38 -16.17 -0.11
CA ASP A 139 -4.03 -16.70 0.08
C ASP A 139 -2.95 -15.84 -0.58
N GLY A 140 -3.27 -15.14 -1.68
CA GLY A 140 -2.34 -14.22 -2.35
C GLY A 140 -2.02 -12.95 -1.54
N PHE A 141 -2.81 -12.66 -0.50
CA PHE A 141 -2.69 -11.46 0.32
C PHE A 141 -1.99 -11.68 1.66
N ASN A 142 -1.42 -12.86 1.91
CA ASN A 142 -0.77 -13.18 3.18
C ASN A 142 0.70 -12.72 3.29
N ASN A 143 1.24 -12.09 2.23
CA ASN A 143 2.62 -11.63 2.17
C ASN A 143 2.76 -10.37 1.28
N PRO A 144 3.29 -9.27 1.82
CA PRO A 144 3.61 -8.04 1.07
C PRO A 144 4.35 -8.26 -0.25
N LYS A 145 5.34 -9.16 -0.28
CA LYS A 145 6.13 -9.45 -1.48
C LYS A 145 5.28 -10.12 -2.56
N THR A 146 4.43 -11.06 -2.18
CA THR A 146 3.53 -11.74 -3.12
C THR A 146 2.55 -10.73 -3.73
N VAL A 147 1.95 -9.87 -2.90
CA VAL A 147 1.05 -8.81 -3.38
C VAL A 147 1.78 -7.86 -4.33
N ALA A 148 3.00 -7.43 -3.99
CA ALA A 148 3.78 -6.55 -4.86
C ALA A 148 4.07 -7.19 -6.22
N LEU A 149 4.44 -8.48 -6.26
CA LEU A 149 4.64 -9.22 -7.49
C LEU A 149 3.34 -9.32 -8.31
N CYS A 150 2.24 -9.72 -7.68
CA CYS A 150 0.95 -9.88 -8.36
C CYS A 150 0.44 -8.57 -8.96
N LEU A 151 0.68 -7.43 -8.30
CA LEU A 151 0.18 -6.14 -8.77
C LEU A 151 1.04 -5.47 -9.84
N LEU A 152 2.35 -5.76 -9.88
CA LEU A 152 3.31 -4.93 -10.61
C LEU A 152 4.24 -5.69 -11.56
N SER A 153 4.20 -7.03 -11.61
CA SER A 153 5.13 -7.82 -12.44
C SER A 153 4.62 -8.18 -13.84
N VAL A 154 3.30 -8.16 -14.07
CA VAL A 154 2.75 -8.35 -15.42
C VAL A 154 2.54 -6.97 -16.03
N HIS A 155 3.35 -6.65 -17.02
CA HIS A 155 3.24 -5.41 -17.76
C HIS A 155 3.89 -5.52 -19.14
N GLY A 156 3.39 -4.75 -20.08
CA GLY A 156 3.98 -4.56 -21.39
C GLY A 156 5.05 -3.47 -21.38
N THR A 157 5.09 -2.68 -22.46
CA THR A 157 5.94 -1.51 -22.56
C THR A 157 5.52 -0.42 -21.59
N LEU A 158 6.38 -0.13 -20.61
CA LEU A 158 6.18 0.94 -19.64
C LEU A 158 6.56 2.31 -20.19
N VAL A 159 5.69 3.30 -19.95
CA VAL A 159 5.92 4.70 -20.27
C VAL A 159 5.90 5.53 -19.00
N LYS A 160 6.88 6.43 -18.86
CA LYS A 160 6.91 7.37 -17.75
C LYS A 160 5.90 8.49 -18.02
N GLY A 161 4.99 8.70 -17.09
CA GLY A 161 4.05 9.80 -17.09
C GLY A 161 4.60 11.06 -16.42
N GLY A 162 3.69 12.00 -16.14
CA GLY A 162 4.01 13.23 -15.43
C GLY A 162 4.13 13.03 -13.91
N THR A 163 4.38 14.15 -13.22
CA THR A 163 4.20 14.22 -11.77
C THR A 163 2.78 14.64 -11.42
N SER A 164 2.26 14.17 -10.29
CA SER A 164 0.90 14.40 -9.83
C SER A 164 0.86 14.36 -8.29
N SER A 165 -0.33 14.19 -7.72
CA SER A 165 -0.50 13.86 -6.32
C SER A 165 -1.66 12.89 -6.11
N PHE A 166 -1.52 11.98 -5.15
CA PHE A 166 -2.61 11.12 -4.69
C PHE A 166 -2.86 11.37 -3.20
N GLN A 167 -4.08 11.79 -2.85
CA GLN A 167 -4.46 12.17 -1.49
C GLN A 167 -3.46 13.14 -0.81
N GLY A 168 -2.94 14.10 -1.59
CA GLY A 168 -1.97 15.10 -1.13
C GLY A 168 -0.52 14.63 -1.08
N GLN A 169 -0.21 13.37 -1.40
CA GLN A 169 1.17 12.88 -1.52
C GLN A 169 1.69 13.09 -2.95
N PRO A 170 2.88 13.69 -3.15
CA PRO A 170 3.48 13.87 -4.47
C PRO A 170 3.83 12.54 -5.16
N THR A 171 3.43 12.36 -6.41
CA THR A 171 3.64 11.12 -7.18
C THR A 171 4.28 11.36 -8.54
N VAL A 172 4.84 10.30 -9.12
CA VAL A 172 5.20 10.17 -10.54
C VAL A 172 4.43 8.99 -11.13
N GLN A 173 3.93 9.16 -12.35
CA GLN A 173 3.11 8.14 -13.01
C GLN A 173 3.97 7.17 -13.82
N VAL A 174 3.59 5.89 -13.78
CA VAL A 174 4.04 4.87 -14.73
C VAL A 174 2.82 4.32 -15.44
N LEU A 175 2.82 4.36 -16.76
CA LEU A 175 1.74 3.87 -17.60
C LEU A 175 2.16 2.55 -18.24
N ASP A 176 1.20 1.65 -18.38
CA ASP A 176 1.34 0.43 -19.15
C ASP A 176 0.58 0.54 -20.47
N ARG A 177 1.25 0.17 -21.57
CA ARG A 177 0.64 0.12 -22.91
C ARG A 177 -0.16 -1.15 -23.14
N ALA A 178 0.01 -2.19 -22.32
CA ALA A 178 -0.64 -3.48 -22.50
C ALA A 178 -0.48 -4.08 -23.90
N ASP A 179 0.75 -4.09 -24.39
CA ASP A 179 1.12 -4.64 -25.69
C ASP A 179 1.55 -6.11 -25.63
N ILE A 180 1.28 -6.81 -24.51
CA ILE A 180 1.48 -8.25 -24.35
C ILE A 180 0.16 -8.97 -24.00
N PRO A 181 0.00 -10.27 -24.35
CA PRO A 181 -1.17 -11.05 -23.98
C PRO A 181 -1.47 -11.10 -22.48
N GLY A 182 -2.73 -10.92 -22.12
CA GLY A 182 -3.22 -11.00 -20.73
C GLY A 182 -2.97 -9.76 -19.88
N ASP A 183 -2.27 -8.76 -20.42
CA ASP A 183 -2.02 -7.49 -19.75
C ASP A 183 -3.15 -6.48 -20.01
N ALA A 184 -3.35 -5.50 -19.13
CA ALA A 184 -4.38 -4.48 -19.25
C ALA A 184 -3.78 -3.08 -19.11
N PRO A 185 -4.17 -2.11 -19.96
CA PRO A 185 -3.58 -0.79 -19.90
C PRO A 185 -3.92 -0.16 -18.55
N GLY A 186 -2.96 0.51 -17.94
CA GLY A 186 -3.14 1.04 -16.61
C GLY A 186 -2.15 2.13 -16.24
N THR A 187 -2.37 2.73 -15.09
CA THR A 187 -1.50 3.74 -14.50
C THR A 187 -1.22 3.41 -13.04
N VAL A 188 0.04 3.56 -12.66
CA VAL A 188 0.54 3.45 -11.28
C VAL A 188 1.02 4.82 -10.85
N ASP A 189 0.43 5.39 -9.80
CA ASP A 189 0.94 6.58 -9.13
C ASP A 189 1.94 6.17 -8.04
N VAL A 190 3.24 6.47 -8.22
CA VAL A 190 4.32 6.10 -7.29
C VAL A 190 4.77 7.31 -6.47
N ALA A 191 4.87 7.15 -5.16
CA ALA A 191 5.32 8.22 -4.25
C ALA A 191 6.73 8.72 -4.62
N THR A 192 6.91 10.03 -4.64
CA THR A 192 8.22 10.66 -4.96
C THR A 192 8.99 11.12 -3.72
N THR A 193 8.36 10.99 -2.54
CA THR A 193 8.92 11.35 -1.23
C THR A 193 8.85 10.14 -0.31
N GLY A 194 9.93 9.86 0.42
CA GLY A 194 10.02 8.66 1.26
C GLY A 194 10.21 7.39 0.42
N PRO A 195 9.80 6.21 0.92
CA PRO A 195 9.80 4.99 0.11
C PRO A 195 8.86 5.14 -1.10
N ALA A 196 9.25 4.58 -2.24
CA ALA A 196 8.53 4.70 -3.52
C ALA A 196 7.24 3.88 -3.55
N TYR A 197 6.31 4.04 -2.59
CA TYR A 197 5.12 3.22 -2.53
C TYR A 197 4.20 3.44 -3.75
N PRO A 198 3.62 2.37 -4.34
CA PRO A 198 2.54 2.48 -5.31
C PRO A 198 1.26 2.89 -4.55
N LEU A 199 0.89 4.16 -4.66
CA LEU A 199 -0.21 4.72 -3.86
C LEU A 199 -1.58 4.46 -4.49
N HIS A 200 -1.61 4.28 -5.81
CA HIS A 200 -2.83 4.13 -6.56
C HIS A 200 -2.57 3.40 -7.89
N LEU A 201 -3.43 2.45 -8.20
CA LEU A 201 -3.43 1.70 -9.46
C LEU A 201 -4.80 1.87 -10.11
N VAL A 202 -4.82 2.15 -11.41
CA VAL A 202 -6.05 2.17 -12.21
C VAL A 202 -5.82 1.39 -13.48
N GLN A 203 -6.68 0.40 -13.75
CA GLN A 203 -6.80 -0.18 -15.08
C GLN A 203 -7.74 0.68 -15.92
N THR A 204 -7.28 1.10 -17.08
CA THR A 204 -7.98 2.07 -17.95
C THR A 204 -8.68 1.40 -19.14
N GLY A 205 -8.63 0.07 -19.24
CA GLY A 205 -9.23 -0.67 -20.35
C GLY A 205 -9.28 -2.18 -20.11
N ALA A 206 -9.83 -2.90 -21.09
CA ALA A 206 -9.86 -4.36 -21.07
C ALA A 206 -8.45 -4.94 -21.27
N ALA A 207 -8.25 -6.17 -20.78
CA ALA A 207 -7.02 -6.90 -21.04
C ALA A 207 -6.84 -7.23 -22.53
N THR A 208 -5.61 -7.18 -22.99
CA THR A 208 -5.18 -7.57 -24.33
C THR A 208 -5.40 -9.07 -24.52
N PRO A 209 -6.19 -9.50 -25.53
CA PRO A 209 -6.48 -10.91 -25.74
C PRO A 209 -5.23 -11.75 -25.99
N GLY A 210 -5.21 -12.97 -25.45
CA GLY A 210 -4.26 -14.00 -25.87
C GLY A 210 -4.65 -14.60 -27.22
N GLN A 211 -3.66 -14.86 -28.06
CA GLN A 211 -3.81 -15.64 -29.29
C GLN A 211 -3.80 -17.14 -28.97
#